data_AF-A0A7W3MY45-F1
#
_entry.id   AF-A0A7W3MY45-F1
#
_cell.length_a   1.000
_cell.length_b   1.000
_cell.length_c   1.000
_cell.angle_alpha   90.00
_cell.angle_beta   90.00
_cell.angle_gamma   90.00
#
_symmetry.space_group_name_H-M   'P 1'
#
loop_
_entity.id
_entity.type
_entity.pdbx_description
1 polymer ?
#
loop_
_entity_poly.entity_id
_entity_poly.type
_entity_poly.pdbx_seq_one_letter_code
_entity_poly.pdbx_strand_id
1 'polypeptide(L)' 'MSYRVELHATALAQIKGLPPEAFDALVTTLADAATTPWDTMAMRPNEPEYRQAIFGAFGLVSYVDEPAEVLRVFDITWTG' A
#
# COMPACT_ATOMS: atom_id res chain seq x y z
N MET A 1 -14.21 -10.40 3.19
CA MET A 1 -13.19 -10.29 4.25
C MET A 1 -12.50 -8.94 4.12
N SER A 2 -12.01 -8.37 5.22
CA SER A 2 -11.22 -7.15 5.19
C SER A 2 -9.91 -7.43 5.90
N TYR A 3 -8.80 -7.27 5.18
CA TYR A 3 -7.46 -7.45 5.69
C TYR A 3 -7.12 -6.31 6.66
N ARG A 4 -6.30 -6.59 7.67
CA ARG A 4 -5.69 -5.55 8.51
C ARG A 4 -4.51 -4.95 7.78
N VAL A 5 -4.48 -3.63 7.65
CA VAL A 5 -3.32 -2.91 7.08
C VAL A 5 -2.36 -2.53 8.20
N GLU A 6 -1.08 -2.89 8.05
CA GLU A 6 -0.02 -2.52 8.97
C GLU A 6 1.08 -1.74 8.24
N LEU A 7 1.53 -0.64 8.84
CA LEU A 7 2.61 0.18 8.32
C LEU A 7 3.92 -0.23 8.99
N HIS A 8 4.88 -0.70 8.21
CA HIS A 8 6.25 -0.81 8.67
C HIS A 8 6.82 0.57 9.03
N ALA A 9 7.77 0.64 9.96
CA ALA A 9 8.34 1.91 10.43
C ALA A 9 8.89 2.78 9.27
N THR A 10 9.48 2.14 8.25
CA THR A 10 9.97 2.82 7.04
C THR A 10 8.82 3.46 6.26
N ALA A 11 7.75 2.71 5.97
CA ALA A 11 6.57 3.21 5.29
C ALA A 11 5.91 4.37 6.07
N LEU A 12 5.83 4.24 7.39
CA LEU A 12 5.30 5.30 8.25
C LEU A 12 6.13 6.59 8.15
N ALA A 13 7.47 6.48 8.11
CA ALA A 13 8.34 7.64 7.94
C ALA A 13 8.19 8.30 6.56
N GLN A 14 7.92 7.52 5.52
CA GLN A 14 7.69 7.99 4.14
C GLN A 14 6.36 8.74 3.96
N ILE A 15 5.41 8.56 4.89
CA ILE A 15 4.15 9.33 4.89
C ILE A 15 4.38 10.81 5.26
N LYS A 16 5.50 11.11 5.94
CA LYS A 16 5.79 12.45 6.40
C LYS A 16 5.89 13.42 5.21
N GLY A 17 5.09 14.48 5.25
CA GLY A 17 5.12 15.54 4.25
C GLY A 17 4.16 15.35 3.08
N LEU A 18 3.40 14.24 3.04
CA LEU A 18 2.32 14.10 2.07
C LEU A 18 1.30 15.25 2.23
N PRO A 19 0.91 15.90 1.13
CA PRO A 19 -0.25 16.78 1.12
C PRO A 19 -1.51 16.04 1.60
N PRO A 20 -2.48 16.71 2.24
CA PRO A 20 -3.70 16.08 2.72
C PRO A 20 -4.44 15.24 1.67
N GLU A 21 -4.56 15.77 0.45
CA GLU A 21 -5.21 15.07 -0.67
C GLU A 21 -4.49 13.78 -1.09
N ALA A 22 -3.16 13.76 -0.94
CA ALA A 22 -2.36 12.59 -1.25
C ALA A 22 -2.44 11.54 -0.13
N PHE A 23 -2.57 11.99 1.12
CA PHE A 23 -2.83 11.13 2.26
C PHE A 23 -4.21 10.47 2.16
N ASP A 24 -5.26 11.22 1.82
CA ASP A 24 -6.61 10.67 1.60
C ASP A 24 -6.63 9.65 0.47
N ALA A 25 -5.91 9.93 -0.63
CA ALA A 25 -5.75 8.98 -1.73
C ALA A 25 -5.04 7.70 -1.28
N LEU A 26 -3.96 7.80 -0.52
CA LEU A 26 -3.24 6.65 0.04
C LEU A 26 -4.15 5.80 0.94
N VAL A 27 -4.89 6.42 1.86
CA VAL A 27 -5.80 5.72 2.78
C VAL A 27 -6.91 5.01 1.99
N THR A 28 -7.49 5.67 0.99
CA THR A 28 -8.53 5.08 0.13
C THR A 28 -7.97 3.87 -0.62
N THR A 29 -6.81 4.00 -1.25
CA THR A 29 -6.16 2.88 -1.95
C THR A 29 -5.83 1.71 -1.03
N LEU A 30 -5.37 1.97 0.20
CA LEU A 30 -5.12 0.90 1.19
C LEU A 30 -6.41 0.25 1.69
N ALA A 31 -7.50 1.01 1.83
CA ALA A 31 -8.81 0.46 2.19
C ALA A 31 -9.36 -0.44 1.07
N ASP A 32 -9.22 -0.02 -0.20
CA ASP A 32 -9.60 -0.84 -1.35
C ASP A 32 -8.76 -2.13 -1.41
N ALA A 33 -7.43 -2.00 -1.30
CA ALA A 33 -6.52 -3.14 -1.25
C ALA A 33 -6.83 -4.08 -0.08
N ALA A 34 -7.28 -3.57 1.07
CA ALA A 34 -7.69 -4.41 2.19
C ALA A 34 -8.93 -5.26 1.89
N THR A 35 -9.74 -4.89 0.89
CA THR A 35 -10.89 -5.68 0.45
C THR A 35 -10.57 -6.60 -0.72
N THR A 36 -9.75 -6.14 -1.67
CA THR A 36 -9.35 -6.88 -2.87
C THR A 36 -7.84 -6.76 -3.15
N PRO A 37 -6.97 -7.35 -2.31
CA PRO A 37 -5.52 -7.17 -2.46
C PRO A 37 -5.01 -7.70 -3.79
N TRP A 38 -5.64 -8.76 -4.31
CA TRP A 38 -5.24 -9.41 -5.56
C TRP A 38 -5.60 -8.62 -6.84
N ASP A 39 -6.30 -7.49 -6.72
CA ASP A 39 -6.57 -6.58 -7.85
C ASP A 39 -5.41 -5.61 -8.11
N THR A 40 -4.49 -5.45 -7.15
CA THR A 40 -3.32 -4.58 -7.32
C THR A 40 -2.25 -5.26 -8.18
N MET A 41 -1.17 -4.57 -8.55
CA MET A 41 -0.13 -5.15 -9.40
C MET A 41 0.81 -6.03 -8.58
N ALA A 42 1.09 -7.26 -9.03
CA ALA A 42 2.20 -8.05 -8.48
C ALA A 42 3.52 -7.41 -8.90
N MET A 43 4.44 -7.21 -7.95
CA MET A 43 5.73 -6.57 -8.23
C MET A 43 6.65 -7.47 -9.05
N ARG A 44 6.59 -8.79 -8.83
CA ARG A 44 7.42 -9.77 -9.52
C ARG A 44 6.64 -11.06 -9.78
N PRO A 45 6.87 -11.75 -10.91
CA PRO A 45 6.14 -12.98 -11.24
C PRO A 45 6.33 -14.14 -10.25
N ASN A 46 7.49 -14.19 -9.59
CA ASN A 46 7.88 -15.26 -8.67
C ASN A 46 7.60 -14.96 -7.19
N GLU A 47 7.12 -13.76 -6.88
CA GLU A 47 6.79 -13.29 -5.52
C GLU A 47 5.42 -12.58 -5.56
N PRO A 48 4.33 -13.31 -5.89
CA PRO A 48 3.00 -12.72 -6.17
C PRO A 48 2.34 -12.07 -4.95
N GLU A 49 2.80 -12.40 -3.74
CA GLU A 49 2.41 -11.79 -2.48
C GLU A 49 2.95 -10.37 -2.31
N TYR A 50 4.02 -10.00 -3.03
CA TYR A 50 4.54 -8.64 -3.05
C TYR A 50 3.81 -7.84 -4.11
N ARG A 51 3.10 -6.81 -3.65
CA ARG A 51 2.14 -6.10 -4.47
C ARG A 51 2.32 -4.60 -4.34
N GLN A 52 1.87 -3.90 -5.37
CA GLN A 52 1.96 -2.46 -5.48
C GLN A 52 0.69 -1.87 -6.06
N ALA A 53 0.27 -0.73 -5.53
CA ALA A 53 -0.84 0.05 -6.04
C ALA A 53 -0.42 1.51 -6.24
N ILE A 54 -1.02 2.16 -7.25
CA ILE A 54 -0.91 3.60 -7.47
C ILE A 54 -2.01 4.28 -6.63
N PHE A 55 -1.65 5.29 -5.84
CA PHE A 55 -2.64 6.12 -5.14
C PHE A 55 -2.76 7.48 -5.83
N GLY A 56 -3.84 7.65 -6.59
CA GLY A 56 -4.11 8.86 -7.37
C GLY A 56 -2.98 9.20 -8.35
N ALA A 57 -2.66 10.49 -8.50
CA ALA A 57 -1.51 10.97 -9.27
C ALA A 57 -0.28 11.22 -8.38
N PHE A 58 -0.32 10.75 -7.13
CA PHE A 58 0.60 11.19 -6.08
C PHE A 58 1.76 10.21 -5.85
N GLY A 59 1.52 8.91 -5.99
CA GLY A 59 2.58 7.94 -5.72
C GLY A 59 2.18 6.47 -5.80
N LEU A 60 3.05 5.64 -5.25
CA LEU A 60 2.98 4.20 -5.18
C LEU A 60 3.05 3.75 -3.72
N VAL A 61 2.24 2.74 -3.38
CA VAL A 61 2.33 2.03 -2.10
C VAL A 61 2.60 0.56 -2.38
N SER A 62 3.59 0.00 -1.69
CA SER A 62 4.01 -1.39 -1.83
C SER A 62 3.80 -2.13 -0.52
N TYR A 63 3.20 -3.30 -0.61
CA TYR A 63 2.85 -4.12 0.54
C TYR A 63 3.05 -5.60 0.22
N VAL A 64 3.10 -6.41 1.27
CA VAL A 64 3.09 -7.86 1.17
C VAL A 64 1.81 -8.41 1.80
N ASP A 65 1.14 -9.32 1.11
CA ASP A 65 0.04 -10.13 1.66
C ASP A 65 0.63 -11.19 2.59
N GLU A 66 0.48 -10.99 3.90
CA GLU A 66 0.95 -11.92 4.92
C GLU A 66 -0.16 -12.88 5.38
N PRO A 67 0.22 -14.06 5.92
CA PRO A 67 -0.74 -14.95 6.57
C PRO A 67 -1.56 -14.22 7.64
N ALA A 68 -2.78 -14.70 7.87
CA ALA A 68 -3.76 -14.11 8.80
C ALA A 68 -4.39 -12.79 8.34
N GLU A 69 -4.50 -12.57 7.03
CA GLU A 69 -5.20 -11.43 6.43
C GLU A 69 -4.57 -10.09 6.84
N VAL A 70 -3.25 -10.00 6.73
CA VAL A 70 -2.50 -8.77 7.04
C VAL A 70 -1.81 -8.27 5.79
N LEU A 71 -2.06 -7.01 5.43
CA LEU A 71 -1.29 -6.31 4.40
C LEU A 71 -0.21 -5.48 5.09
N ARG A 72 1.03 -5.94 5.03
CA ARG A 72 2.16 -5.22 5.61
C ARG A 72 2.77 -4.29 4.56
N VAL A 73 2.50 -3.00 4.72
CA VAL A 73 3.06 -1.92 3.88
C VAL A 73 4.52 -1.71 4.27
N PHE A 74 5.43 -1.86 3.32
CA PHE A 74 6.87 -1.74 3.56
C PHE A 74 7.51 -0.56 2.83
N ASP A 75 6.87 -0.03 1.78
CA ASP A 75 7.37 1.12 1.03
C ASP A 75 6.24 2.01 0.52
N ILE A 76 6.44 3.33 0.64
CA ILE A 76 5.61 4.37 0.04
C ILE A 76 6.55 5.33 -0.68
N THR A 77 6.31 5.53 -1.98
CA THR A 77 7.07 6.46 -2.83
C THR A 77 6.08 7.46 -3.44
N TRP A 78 6.39 8.76 -3.39
CA TRP A 78 5.50 9.80 -3.93
C TRP A 78 6.30 10.91 -4.60
N THR A 79 5.61 11.78 -5.33
CA THR A 79 6.21 12.75 -6.25
C THR A 79 6.86 13.97 -5.59
N GLY A 80 7.05 13.98 -4.27
CA GLY A 80 7.67 15.09 -3.51
C GLY A 80 8.84 14.68 -2.63
#